data_AF-A0A1J4KLS6-F1
#
_entry.id   AF-A0A1J4KLS6-F1
#
_cell.length_a   1.000
_cell.length_b   1.000
_cell.length_c   1.000
_cell.angle_alpha   90.00
_cell.angle_beta   90.00
_cell.angle_gamma   90.00
#
_symmetry.space_group_name_H-M   'P 1'
#
loop_
_entity.id
_entity.type
_entity.pdbx_description
1 polymer ?
#
loop_
_entity_poly.entity_id
_entity_poly.type
_entity_poly.pdbx_seq_one_letter_code
_entity_poly.pdbx_strand_id
1 'polypeptide(L)'
;MKTKSYCNVKQKSPYFISYVPGMTGRDYRDILEMMLHGIDIALVDPDIFPHLDSTLSIYLEQYTEKKDELVLSKLEFYKKYIDELPRRQEIAALLSKEPPPPPVIIPALTPEQVDEEVDLILKTAKIKYFKPDELDLVLEGLRKKRAEFIADGNYLDAEKAEHFTKAVMSYGQLGYVEHLQGSKVVELQNKLKESRDQLQQKKMHWEELHSKLRESANRELKGLQRSHQKEIQELEDLYDQQPPPSVYKYSNVLLSMRRKEKAMLQSRRFAEAGKMKIDADNLEKIENEQQTQKWHELIALKIKNAKMKHEKALVGRKNYWKKEEITLVNQANKEVEKDERAILHLEKSLDVAKGAKNLAENMKNDSTNVKSTDSSGLPPLNQQRSSMTRAMAHRQRAILNHKIYTRVPRPKTQLQ
;
A
#
# COMPACT_ATOMS: atom_id res chain seq x y z
N MET A 1 -25.42 13.27 -60.67
CA MET A 1 -25.96 13.82 -59.41
C MET A 1 -27.33 13.21 -59.17
N LYS A 2 -27.46 12.29 -58.20
CA LYS A 2 -28.75 11.75 -57.74
C LYS A 2 -28.94 12.22 -56.31
N THR A 3 -29.84 13.17 -56.11
CA THR A 3 -30.26 13.69 -54.81
C THR A 3 -31.12 12.63 -54.11
N LYS A 4 -30.66 12.14 -52.94
CA LYS A 4 -31.47 11.28 -52.07
C LYS A 4 -32.40 12.17 -51.22
N SER A 5 -33.69 11.93 -51.34
CA SER A 5 -34.75 12.56 -50.55
C SER A 5 -34.66 12.16 -49.08
N TYR A 6 -34.63 13.15 -48.18
CA TYR A 6 -34.83 12.94 -46.75
C TYR A 6 -36.31 13.11 -46.42
N CYS A 7 -36.99 12.01 -46.10
CA CYS A 7 -38.33 12.03 -45.51
C CYS A 7 -38.22 12.45 -44.05
N ASN A 8 -38.97 13.49 -43.70
CA ASN A 8 -39.07 14.05 -42.36
C ASN A 8 -40.42 13.59 -41.76
N VAL A 9 -40.42 12.67 -40.80
CA VAL A 9 -41.65 12.28 -40.07
C VAL A 9 -41.43 12.25 -38.56
N LYS A 10 -42.41 12.85 -37.89
CA LYS A 10 -42.65 13.16 -36.48
C LYS A 10 -42.50 11.97 -35.52
N GLN A 11 -41.39 11.94 -34.79
CA GLN A 11 -41.26 11.82 -33.34
C GLN A 11 -39.80 12.20 -33.05
N LYS A 12 -39.55 13.33 -32.38
CA LYS A 12 -38.18 13.82 -32.17
C LYS A 12 -37.50 12.92 -31.13
N SER A 13 -36.89 11.82 -31.58
CA SER A 13 -35.91 11.11 -30.75
C SER A 13 -34.86 12.13 -30.28
N PRO A 14 -34.42 12.08 -29.03
CA PRO A 14 -33.32 12.93 -28.57
C PRO A 14 -31.99 12.60 -29.28
N TYR A 15 -31.93 11.42 -29.91
CA TYR A 15 -30.78 10.94 -30.67
C TYR A 15 -30.77 11.48 -32.10
N PHE A 16 -29.57 11.87 -32.56
CA PHE A 16 -29.29 12.29 -33.93
C PHE A 16 -29.32 11.11 -34.89
N ILE A 17 -28.92 9.92 -34.42
CA ILE A 17 -29.03 8.65 -35.13
C ILE A 17 -29.92 7.74 -34.30
N SER A 18 -31.19 7.61 -34.68
CA SER A 18 -32.16 6.73 -34.03
C SER A 18 -32.30 5.39 -34.74
N TYR A 19 -32.56 4.34 -33.96
CA TYR A 19 -32.90 3.05 -34.50
C TYR A 19 -34.35 3.10 -35.01
N VAL A 20 -34.54 2.89 -36.31
CA VAL A 20 -35.88 2.74 -36.89
C VAL A 20 -36.06 1.27 -37.26
N PRO A 21 -36.98 0.54 -36.62
CA PRO A 21 -37.27 -0.86 -36.97
C PRO A 21 -37.60 -0.97 -38.46
N GLY A 22 -36.81 -1.75 -39.20
CA GLY A 22 -36.93 -1.90 -40.66
C GLY A 22 -35.96 -1.07 -41.51
N MET A 23 -35.12 -0.21 -40.91
CA MET A 23 -33.95 0.36 -41.59
C MET A 23 -32.84 -0.69 -41.72
N THR A 24 -32.99 -1.62 -42.66
CA THR A 24 -31.92 -2.56 -43.07
C THR A 24 -30.91 -1.93 -44.03
N GLY A 25 -30.98 -0.61 -44.25
CA GLY A 25 -30.29 0.07 -45.36
C GLY A 25 -29.18 1.06 -44.96
N ARG A 26 -28.94 1.30 -43.67
CA ARG A 26 -27.70 1.98 -43.26
C ARG A 26 -26.75 0.95 -42.71
N ASP A 27 -25.62 0.78 -43.37
CA ASP A 27 -24.55 -0.04 -42.85
C ASP A 27 -24.05 0.57 -41.54
N TYR A 28 -23.85 -0.23 -40.49
CA TYR A 28 -23.25 0.23 -39.23
C TYR A 28 -21.86 0.84 -39.45
N ARG A 29 -21.22 0.52 -40.58
CA ARG A 29 -20.00 1.16 -41.08
C ARG A 29 -20.20 2.65 -41.34
N ASP A 30 -21.30 3.04 -41.98
CA ASP A 30 -21.60 4.45 -42.25
C ASP A 30 -21.80 5.22 -40.93
N ILE A 31 -22.48 4.60 -39.96
CA ILE A 31 -22.68 5.20 -38.63
C ILE A 31 -21.33 5.39 -37.93
N LEU A 32 -20.47 4.37 -37.96
CA LEU A 32 -19.15 4.45 -37.36
C LEU A 32 -18.25 5.48 -38.06
N GLU A 33 -18.32 5.57 -39.39
CA GLU A 33 -17.64 6.61 -40.15
C GLU A 33 -18.15 7.99 -39.74
N MET A 34 -19.45 8.21 -39.63
CA MET A 34 -20.01 9.47 -39.16
C MET A 34 -19.53 9.83 -37.74
N MET A 35 -19.42 8.83 -36.85
CA MET A 35 -18.83 9.02 -35.51
C MET A 35 -17.37 9.45 -35.58
N LEU A 36 -16.56 8.78 -36.40
CA LEU A 36 -15.15 9.14 -36.62
C LEU A 36 -14.97 10.56 -37.19
N HIS A 37 -15.92 11.00 -38.01
CA HIS A 37 -16.01 12.37 -38.55
C HIS A 37 -16.55 13.41 -37.56
N GLY A 38 -16.83 13.03 -36.31
CA GLY A 38 -17.09 13.97 -35.21
C GLY A 38 -18.50 13.94 -34.63
N ILE A 39 -19.35 12.97 -34.98
CA ILE A 39 -20.61 12.77 -34.26
C ILE A 39 -20.32 12.12 -32.90
N ASP A 40 -20.79 12.76 -31.83
CA ASP A 40 -20.66 12.22 -30.48
C ASP A 40 -21.49 10.95 -30.32
N ILE A 41 -20.91 9.92 -29.72
CA ILE A 41 -21.56 8.64 -29.43
C ILE A 41 -22.79 8.81 -28.53
N ALA A 42 -22.83 9.87 -27.70
CA ALA A 42 -23.99 10.19 -26.87
C ALA A 42 -25.25 10.56 -27.69
N LEU A 43 -25.08 10.95 -28.96
CA LEU A 43 -26.18 11.28 -29.88
C LEU A 43 -26.64 10.07 -30.71
N VAL A 44 -26.02 8.90 -30.51
CA VAL A 44 -26.40 7.65 -31.15
C VAL A 44 -27.29 6.87 -30.19
N ASP A 45 -28.38 6.33 -30.72
CA ASP A 45 -29.35 5.57 -29.95
C ASP A 45 -28.71 4.30 -29.35
N PRO A 46 -28.80 4.09 -28.02
CA PRO A 46 -28.21 2.96 -27.34
C PRO A 46 -28.59 1.59 -27.89
N ASP A 47 -29.78 1.46 -28.50
CA ASP A 47 -30.25 0.21 -29.10
C ASP A 47 -29.39 -0.24 -30.30
N ILE A 48 -28.61 0.68 -30.88
CA ILE A 48 -27.68 0.42 -31.98
C ILE A 48 -26.36 -0.18 -31.49
N PHE A 49 -25.99 0.03 -30.22
CA PHE A 49 -24.67 -0.30 -29.69
C PHE A 49 -24.25 -1.77 -29.81
N PRO A 50 -25.13 -2.78 -29.60
CA PRO A 50 -24.76 -4.18 -29.77
C PRO A 50 -24.27 -4.52 -31.19
N HIS A 51 -24.80 -3.82 -32.20
CA HIS A 51 -24.44 -4.00 -33.60
C HIS A 51 -23.20 -3.17 -33.99
N LEU A 52 -23.00 -2.03 -33.31
CA LEU A 52 -21.78 -1.23 -33.45
C LEU A 52 -20.57 -1.94 -32.83
N ASP A 53 -20.70 -2.67 -31.73
CA ASP A 53 -19.58 -3.35 -31.05
C ASP A 53 -18.87 -4.37 -31.95
N SER A 54 -19.64 -5.17 -32.71
CA SER A 54 -19.07 -6.08 -33.70
C SER A 54 -18.31 -5.35 -34.81
N THR A 55 -18.82 -4.20 -35.25
CA THR A 55 -18.21 -3.39 -36.31
C THR A 55 -16.95 -2.66 -35.80
N LEU A 56 -17.01 -2.15 -34.57
CA LEU A 56 -15.91 -1.49 -33.87
C LEU A 56 -14.72 -2.42 -33.69
N SER A 57 -14.95 -3.68 -33.33
CA SER A 57 -13.87 -4.67 -33.15
C SER A 57 -13.12 -4.94 -34.45
N ILE A 58 -13.83 -5.02 -35.59
CA ILE A 58 -13.21 -5.16 -36.91
C ILE A 58 -12.38 -3.91 -37.27
N TYR A 59 -12.91 -2.70 -37.01
CA TYR A 59 -12.18 -1.47 -37.28
C TYR A 59 -10.94 -1.33 -36.38
N LEU A 60 -11.03 -1.70 -35.10
CA LEU A 60 -9.89 -1.70 -34.19
C LEU A 60 -8.76 -2.58 -34.71
N GLU A 61 -9.05 -3.80 -35.17
CA GLU A 61 -8.04 -4.69 -35.77
C GLU A 61 -7.40 -4.06 -37.00
N GLN A 62 -8.21 -3.55 -37.94
CA GLN A 62 -7.74 -2.91 -39.17
C GLN A 62 -6.86 -1.68 -38.92
N TYR A 63 -7.22 -0.83 -37.95
CA TYR A 63 -6.45 0.37 -37.64
C TYR A 63 -5.24 0.09 -36.74
N THR A 64 -5.23 -1.03 -36.01
CA THR A 64 -4.06 -1.51 -35.25
C THR A 64 -2.95 -1.93 -36.21
N GLU A 65 -3.30 -2.62 -37.29
CA GLU A 65 -2.35 -2.98 -38.35
C GLU A 65 -1.77 -1.75 -39.05
N LYS A 66 -2.58 -0.71 -39.25
CA LYS A 66 -2.18 0.56 -39.88
C LYS A 66 -1.40 1.50 -38.96
N LYS A 67 -1.40 1.26 -37.64
CA LYS A 67 -0.75 2.09 -36.61
C LYS A 67 -1.22 3.56 -36.59
N ASP A 68 -2.52 3.80 -36.82
CA ASP A 68 -3.10 5.14 -36.70
C ASP A 68 -3.61 5.38 -35.27
N GLU A 69 -2.74 5.95 -34.43
CA GLU A 69 -3.00 6.14 -32.99
C GLU A 69 -4.24 7.02 -32.70
N LEU A 70 -4.52 8.01 -33.56
CA LEU A 70 -5.64 8.95 -33.33
C LEU A 70 -6.99 8.27 -33.53
N VAL A 71 -7.11 7.45 -34.58
CA VAL A 71 -8.34 6.70 -34.86
C VAL A 71 -8.53 5.59 -33.82
N LEU A 72 -7.44 4.91 -33.44
CA LEU A 72 -7.46 3.88 -32.40
C LEU A 72 -7.98 4.43 -31.06
N SER A 73 -7.47 5.57 -30.60
CA SER A 73 -7.91 6.19 -29.36
C SER A 73 -9.41 6.52 -29.37
N LYS A 74 -9.96 6.98 -30.51
CA LYS A 74 -11.40 7.23 -30.66
C LYS A 74 -12.23 5.94 -30.63
N LEU A 75 -11.78 4.90 -31.33
CA LEU A 75 -12.46 3.61 -31.38
C LEU A 75 -12.46 2.93 -30.00
N GLU A 76 -11.34 2.97 -29.28
CA GLU A 76 -11.23 2.48 -27.90
C GLU A 76 -12.15 3.24 -26.96
N PHE A 77 -12.24 4.57 -27.12
CA PHE A 77 -13.18 5.39 -26.36
C PHE A 77 -14.64 4.98 -26.61
N TYR A 78 -15.03 4.74 -27.86
CA TYR A 78 -16.39 4.29 -28.20
C TYR A 78 -16.69 2.92 -27.60
N LYS A 79 -15.76 1.96 -27.71
CA LYS A 79 -15.91 0.63 -27.11
C LYS A 79 -16.12 0.71 -25.61
N LYS A 80 -15.25 1.46 -24.91
CA LYS A 80 -15.37 1.70 -23.48
C LYS A 80 -16.70 2.39 -23.11
N TYR A 81 -17.17 3.33 -23.92
CA TYR A 81 -18.43 4.01 -23.69
C TYR A 81 -19.63 3.05 -23.78
N ILE A 82 -19.63 2.15 -24.76
CA ILE A 82 -20.65 1.11 -24.93
C ILE A 82 -20.64 0.14 -23.75
N ASP A 83 -19.46 -0.35 -23.36
CA ASP A 83 -19.30 -1.29 -22.25
C ASP A 83 -19.76 -0.71 -20.90
N GLU A 84 -19.60 0.60 -20.70
CA GLU A 84 -20.01 1.30 -19.48
C GLU A 84 -21.51 1.67 -19.45
N LEU A 85 -22.25 1.50 -20.55
CA LEU A 85 -23.65 1.93 -20.65
C LEU A 85 -24.57 1.28 -19.59
N PRO A 86 -24.52 -0.06 -19.34
CA PRO A 86 -25.40 -0.68 -18.35
C PRO A 86 -25.21 -0.07 -16.96
N ARG A 87 -23.95 0.18 -16.57
CA ARG A 87 -23.60 0.83 -15.31
C ARG A 87 -24.15 2.26 -15.22
N ARG A 88 -24.14 3.02 -16.33
CA ARG A 88 -24.72 4.37 -16.37
C ARG A 88 -26.24 4.36 -16.26
N GLN A 89 -26.90 3.39 -16.87
CA GLN A 89 -28.35 3.18 -16.71
C GLN A 89 -28.69 2.81 -15.27
N GLU A 90 -27.91 1.95 -14.62
CA GLU A 90 -28.06 1.63 -13.20
C GLU A 90 -27.90 2.87 -12.31
N ILE A 91 -26.87 3.69 -12.55
CA ILE A 91 -26.65 4.93 -11.81
C ILE A 91 -27.80 5.91 -12.04
N ALA A 92 -28.24 6.10 -13.29
CA ALA A 92 -29.36 6.97 -13.60
C ALA A 92 -30.65 6.47 -12.93
N ALA A 93 -30.90 5.16 -12.97
CA ALA A 93 -32.02 4.54 -12.26
C ALA A 93 -31.92 4.80 -10.75
N LEU A 94 -30.76 4.62 -10.14
CA LEU A 94 -30.53 4.90 -8.71
C LEU A 94 -30.74 6.38 -8.36
N LEU A 95 -30.30 7.31 -9.19
CA LEU A 95 -30.47 8.75 -8.99
C LEU A 95 -31.91 9.21 -9.23
N SER A 96 -32.65 8.51 -10.10
CA SER A 96 -34.05 8.80 -10.39
C SER A 96 -35.05 8.20 -9.39
N LYS A 97 -34.60 7.33 -8.47
CA LYS A 97 -35.45 6.82 -7.38
C LYS A 97 -35.82 7.98 -6.47
N GLU A 98 -37.12 8.22 -6.30
CA GLU A 98 -37.59 9.19 -5.32
C GLU A 98 -36.98 8.86 -3.95
N PRO A 99 -36.45 9.87 -3.22
CA PRO A 99 -35.91 9.64 -1.91
C PRO A 99 -37.01 9.03 -1.02
N PRO A 100 -36.71 7.97 -0.25
CA PRO A 100 -37.71 7.38 0.62
C PRO A 100 -38.25 8.46 1.57
N PRO A 101 -39.57 8.41 1.90
CA PRO A 101 -40.15 9.38 2.83
C PRO A 101 -39.33 9.40 4.13
N PRO A 102 -39.10 10.60 4.71
CA PRO A 102 -38.28 10.72 5.91
C PRO A 102 -38.84 9.80 7.01
N PRO A 103 -37.99 9.00 7.67
CA PRO A 103 -38.46 8.08 8.69
C PRO A 103 -39.16 8.85 9.80
N VAL A 104 -40.37 8.42 10.18
CA VAL A 104 -41.10 8.98 11.32
C VAL A 104 -40.31 8.66 12.59
N ILE A 105 -39.69 9.68 13.19
CA ILE A 105 -38.93 9.53 14.43
C ILE A 105 -39.94 9.44 15.58
N ILE A 106 -40.11 8.24 16.12
CA ILE A 106 -40.91 8.02 17.33
C ILE A 106 -40.13 8.62 18.51
N PRO A 107 -40.71 9.53 19.31
CA PRO A 107 -40.02 10.14 20.44
C PRO A 107 -39.58 9.08 21.46
N ALA A 108 -38.39 9.26 22.03
CA ALA A 108 -37.74 8.27 22.90
C ALA A 108 -38.46 8.07 24.25
N LEU A 109 -39.16 9.09 24.75
CA LEU A 109 -40.03 8.99 25.93
C LEU A 109 -41.43 9.50 25.61
N THR A 110 -42.43 8.90 26.27
CA THR A 110 -43.78 9.47 26.31
C THR A 110 -43.82 10.68 27.26
N PRO A 111 -44.74 11.64 27.05
CA PRO A 111 -44.81 12.84 27.89
C PRO A 111 -45.03 12.51 29.38
N GLU A 112 -45.80 11.47 29.70
CA GLU A 112 -46.04 11.02 31.07
C GLU A 112 -44.73 10.56 31.76
N GLN A 113 -43.89 9.81 31.06
CA GLN A 113 -42.59 9.36 31.58
C GLN A 113 -41.62 10.53 31.78
N VAL A 114 -41.68 11.55 30.91
CA VAL A 114 -40.88 12.77 31.08
C VAL A 114 -41.28 13.47 32.37
N ASP A 115 -42.57 13.65 32.63
CA ASP A 115 -43.05 14.30 33.85
C ASP A 115 -42.66 13.51 35.12
N GLU A 116 -42.75 12.17 35.09
CA GLU A 116 -42.32 11.30 36.19
C GLU A 116 -40.82 11.43 36.50
N GLU A 117 -39.96 11.41 35.47
CA GLU A 117 -38.51 11.56 35.65
C GLU A 117 -38.14 12.98 36.11
N VAL A 118 -38.83 14.01 35.63
CA VAL A 118 -38.66 15.40 36.08
C VAL A 118 -39.01 15.53 37.57
N ASP A 119 -40.15 14.97 37.99
CA ASP A 119 -40.57 14.97 39.39
C ASP A 119 -39.60 14.19 40.29
N LEU A 120 -39.07 13.07 39.79
CA LEU A 120 -38.05 12.27 40.49
C LEU A 120 -36.77 13.09 40.70
N ILE A 121 -36.31 13.82 39.69
CA ILE A 121 -35.12 14.68 39.78
C ILE A 121 -35.34 15.77 40.84
N LEU A 122 -36.49 16.44 40.81
CA LEU A 122 -36.81 17.50 41.77
C LEU A 122 -36.91 16.99 43.21
N LYS A 123 -37.47 15.79 43.41
CA LYS A 123 -37.65 15.20 44.75
C LYS A 123 -36.38 14.57 45.32
N THR A 124 -35.64 13.82 44.50
CA THR A 124 -34.51 13.01 44.97
C THR A 124 -33.16 13.70 44.79
N ALA A 125 -33.09 14.76 43.99
CA ALA A 125 -31.85 15.42 43.56
C ALA A 125 -30.83 14.49 42.87
N LYS A 126 -31.24 13.26 42.50
CA LYS A 126 -30.37 12.27 41.84
C LYS A 126 -30.56 12.33 40.34
N ILE A 127 -29.48 12.63 39.61
CA ILE A 127 -29.48 12.70 38.15
C ILE A 127 -29.08 11.34 37.58
N LYS A 128 -29.95 10.73 36.77
CA LYS A 128 -29.65 9.51 36.00
C LYS A 128 -28.93 9.85 34.69
N TYR A 129 -28.33 8.84 34.05
CA TYR A 129 -27.82 8.96 32.69
C TYR A 129 -28.96 8.83 31.69
N PHE A 130 -29.16 9.88 30.89
CA PHE A 130 -30.13 9.93 29.80
C PHE A 130 -29.37 9.85 28.47
N LYS A 131 -29.94 9.14 27.48
CA LYS A 131 -29.41 9.19 26.10
C LYS A 131 -29.60 10.61 25.53
N PRO A 132 -28.87 10.98 24.46
CA PRO A 132 -29.00 12.32 23.87
C PRO A 132 -30.44 12.71 23.53
N ASP A 133 -31.21 11.79 22.94
CA ASP A 133 -32.60 12.04 22.51
C ASP A 133 -33.57 12.16 23.72
N GLU A 134 -33.26 11.45 24.81
CA GLU A 134 -34.02 11.47 26.05
C GLU A 134 -33.71 12.72 26.88
N LEU A 135 -32.45 13.18 26.84
CA LEU A 135 -31.94 14.33 27.57
C LEU A 135 -32.66 15.61 27.16
N ASP A 136 -32.86 15.82 25.85
CA ASP A 136 -33.52 17.02 25.35
C ASP A 136 -35.00 17.09 25.81
N LEU A 137 -35.71 15.95 25.82
CA LEU A 137 -37.07 15.85 26.33
C LEU A 137 -37.15 16.16 27.84
N VAL A 138 -36.24 15.61 28.64
CA VAL A 138 -36.18 15.89 30.09
C VAL A 138 -35.82 17.35 30.37
N LEU A 139 -34.93 17.95 29.56
CA LEU A 139 -34.59 19.38 29.66
C LEU A 139 -35.78 20.28 29.31
N GLU A 140 -36.58 19.92 28.31
CA GLU A 140 -37.82 20.62 27.98
C GLU A 140 -38.85 20.50 29.11
N GLY A 141 -39.02 19.29 29.69
CA GLY A 141 -39.87 19.06 30.85
C GLY A 141 -39.47 19.91 32.06
N LEU A 142 -38.18 19.95 32.41
CA LEU A 142 -37.67 20.80 33.51
C LEU A 142 -37.90 22.30 33.25
N ARG A 143 -37.73 22.76 32.00
CA ARG A 143 -38.01 24.15 31.61
C ARG A 143 -39.49 24.49 31.70
N LYS A 144 -40.37 23.55 31.36
CA LYS A 144 -41.82 23.69 31.49
C LYS A 144 -42.23 23.79 32.96
N LYS A 145 -41.76 22.88 33.83
CA LYS A 145 -41.99 22.95 35.28
C LYS A 145 -41.50 24.25 35.91
N ARG A 146 -40.34 24.75 35.47
CA ARG A 146 -39.85 26.07 35.88
C ARG A 146 -40.83 27.19 35.52
N ALA A 147 -41.39 27.17 34.30
CA ALA A 147 -42.37 28.17 33.88
C ALA A 147 -43.68 28.08 34.69
N GLU A 148 -44.13 26.86 35.03
CA GLU A 148 -45.27 26.62 35.92
C GLU A 148 -45.03 27.22 37.31
N PHE A 149 -43.89 26.94 37.95
CA PHE A 149 -43.56 27.51 39.26
C PHE A 149 -43.46 29.05 39.27
N ILE A 150 -43.00 29.65 38.16
CA ILE A 150 -43.00 31.12 38.01
C ILE A 150 -44.42 31.66 37.93
N ALA A 151 -45.32 30.99 37.19
CA ALA A 151 -46.72 31.40 37.09
C ALA A 151 -47.44 31.29 38.46
N ASP A 152 -47.09 30.28 39.25
CA ASP A 152 -47.64 30.05 40.60
C ASP A 152 -47.03 30.96 41.68
N GLY A 153 -45.98 31.73 41.36
CA GLY A 153 -45.27 32.61 42.31
C GLY A 153 -44.27 31.89 43.23
N ASN A 154 -44.00 30.60 43.00
CA ASN A 154 -43.06 29.78 43.78
C ASN A 154 -41.61 29.92 43.26
N TYR A 155 -41.00 31.08 43.47
CA TYR A 155 -39.68 31.39 42.92
C TYR A 155 -38.55 30.48 43.40
N LEU A 156 -38.61 29.98 44.65
CA LEU A 156 -37.58 29.08 45.19
C LEU A 156 -37.55 27.74 44.44
N ASP A 157 -38.70 27.18 44.13
CA ASP A 157 -38.78 25.92 43.38
C ASP A 157 -38.48 26.13 41.89
N ALA A 158 -38.80 27.31 41.34
CA ALA A 158 -38.35 27.71 40.00
C ALA A 158 -36.81 27.81 39.91
N GLU A 159 -36.14 28.34 40.94
CA GLU A 159 -34.68 28.40 41.01
C GLU A 159 -34.07 26.99 41.12
N LYS A 160 -34.65 26.12 41.96
CA LYS A 160 -34.25 24.70 42.03
C LYS A 160 -34.38 24.01 40.68
N ALA A 161 -35.51 24.19 39.98
CA ALA A 161 -35.73 23.61 38.65
C ALA A 161 -34.70 24.12 37.63
N GLU A 162 -34.35 25.40 37.66
CA GLU A 162 -33.27 25.94 36.83
C GLU A 162 -31.90 25.35 37.19
N HIS A 163 -31.61 25.20 38.47
CA HIS A 163 -30.38 24.57 38.96
C HIS A 163 -30.26 23.13 38.44
N PHE A 164 -31.31 22.32 38.59
CA PHE A 164 -31.34 20.96 38.07
C PHE A 164 -31.27 20.91 36.55
N THR A 165 -31.91 21.84 35.84
CA THR A 165 -31.77 21.94 34.37
C THR A 165 -30.30 22.10 33.97
N LYS A 166 -29.56 23.00 34.63
CA LYS A 166 -28.12 23.21 34.38
C LYS A 166 -27.29 21.98 34.75
N ALA A 167 -27.60 21.34 35.87
CA ALA A 167 -26.90 20.15 36.32
C ALA A 167 -27.11 18.95 35.39
N VAL A 168 -28.36 18.69 34.98
CA VAL A 168 -28.72 17.63 34.01
C VAL A 168 -28.07 17.90 32.65
N MET A 169 -28.08 19.14 32.18
CA MET A 169 -27.40 19.52 30.94
C MET A 169 -25.89 19.28 31.02
N SER A 170 -25.23 19.69 32.11
CA SER A 170 -23.80 19.46 32.34
C SER A 170 -23.48 17.97 32.41
N TYR A 171 -24.27 17.20 33.16
CA TYR A 171 -24.11 15.76 33.31
C TYR A 171 -24.27 15.01 31.98
N GLY A 172 -25.29 15.34 31.19
CA GLY A 172 -25.50 14.77 29.87
C GLY A 172 -24.37 15.10 28.89
N GLN A 173 -23.87 16.35 28.91
CA GLN A 173 -22.71 16.75 28.11
C GLN A 173 -21.44 15.97 28.49
N LEU A 174 -21.19 15.79 29.79
CA LEU A 174 -20.04 15.03 30.28
C LEU A 174 -20.15 13.54 29.96
N GLY A 175 -21.33 12.95 30.11
CA GLY A 175 -21.60 11.56 29.73
C GLY A 175 -21.39 11.30 28.24
N TYR A 176 -21.77 12.24 27.37
CA TYR A 176 -21.46 12.16 25.94
C TYR A 176 -19.95 12.22 25.67
N VAL A 177 -19.23 13.14 26.34
CA VAL A 177 -17.77 13.25 26.19
C VAL A 177 -17.08 11.98 26.67
N GLU A 178 -17.50 11.42 27.80
CA GLU A 178 -17.00 10.15 28.33
C GLU A 178 -17.20 9.01 27.30
N HIS A 179 -18.40 8.88 26.74
CA HIS A 179 -18.69 7.89 25.71
C HIS A 179 -17.79 8.09 24.48
N LEU A 180 -17.67 9.32 23.96
CA LEU A 180 -16.83 9.64 22.82
C LEU A 180 -15.35 9.30 23.06
N GLN A 181 -14.82 9.65 24.24
CA GLN A 181 -13.45 9.27 24.62
C GLN A 181 -13.32 7.76 24.80
N GLY A 182 -14.35 7.09 25.31
CA GLY A 182 -14.43 5.63 25.40
C GLY A 182 -14.31 4.95 24.03
N SER A 183 -15.10 5.38 23.05
CA SER A 183 -15.01 4.89 21.67
C SER A 183 -13.63 5.15 21.08
N LYS A 184 -13.07 6.35 21.29
CA LYS A 184 -11.72 6.70 20.81
C LYS A 184 -10.64 5.80 21.44
N VAL A 185 -10.74 5.47 22.71
CA VAL A 185 -9.82 4.54 23.38
C VAL A 185 -9.89 3.16 22.72
N VAL A 186 -11.09 2.64 22.46
CA VAL A 186 -11.28 1.34 21.80
C VAL A 186 -10.71 1.35 20.38
N GLU A 187 -10.96 2.41 19.61
CA GLU A 187 -10.39 2.58 18.27
C GLU A 187 -8.86 2.62 18.29
N LEU A 188 -8.25 3.38 19.20
CA LEU A 188 -6.80 3.46 19.35
C LEU A 188 -6.20 2.12 19.79
N GLN A 189 -6.88 1.39 20.67
CA GLN A 189 -6.47 0.03 21.08
C GLN A 189 -6.46 -0.94 19.91
N ASN A 190 -7.51 -0.93 19.08
CA ASN A 190 -7.60 -1.78 17.90
C ASN A 190 -6.50 -1.44 16.88
N LYS A 191 -6.29 -0.15 16.59
CA LYS A 191 -5.22 0.32 15.69
C LYS A 191 -3.83 -0.06 16.20
N LEU A 192 -3.61 0.02 17.51
CA LEU A 192 -2.35 -0.35 18.14
C LEU A 192 -2.10 -1.85 18.03
N LYS A 193 -3.12 -2.69 18.26
CA LYS A 193 -3.03 -4.14 18.06
C LYS A 193 -2.69 -4.46 16.60
N GLU A 194 -3.44 -3.90 15.66
CA GLU A 194 -3.20 -4.08 14.22
C GLU A 194 -1.77 -3.65 13.82
N SER A 195 -1.31 -2.50 14.32
CA SER A 195 0.04 -2.00 14.03
C SER A 195 1.14 -2.91 14.58
N ARG A 196 0.92 -3.53 15.76
CA ARG A 196 1.85 -4.52 16.33
C ARG A 196 1.88 -5.82 15.52
N ASP A 197 0.71 -6.30 15.10
CA ASP A 197 0.60 -7.49 14.25
C ASP A 197 1.30 -7.26 12.90
N GLN A 198 1.12 -6.08 12.29
CA GLN A 198 1.81 -5.68 11.06
C GLN A 198 3.33 -5.59 11.26
N LEU A 199 3.81 -5.04 12.38
CA LEU A 199 5.24 -5.00 12.69
C LEU A 199 5.83 -6.41 12.78
N GLN A 200 5.12 -7.33 13.46
CA GLN A 200 5.57 -8.71 13.58
C GLN A 200 5.62 -9.41 12.22
N GLN A 201 4.60 -9.24 11.38
CA GLN A 201 4.59 -9.77 10.02
C GLN A 201 5.75 -9.25 9.19
N LYS A 202 6.06 -7.95 9.27
CA LYS A 202 7.22 -7.36 8.59
C LYS A 202 8.54 -7.91 9.10
N LYS A 203 8.70 -8.09 10.42
CA LYS A 203 9.91 -8.71 10.99
C LYS A 203 10.11 -10.13 10.44
N MET A 204 9.07 -10.96 10.43
CA MET A 204 9.13 -12.31 9.84
C MET A 204 9.45 -12.27 8.34
N HIS A 205 8.85 -11.34 7.59
CA HIS A 205 9.11 -11.17 6.16
C HIS A 205 10.59 -10.82 5.89
N TRP A 206 11.15 -9.90 6.66
CA TRP A 206 12.55 -9.51 6.54
C TRP A 206 13.52 -10.64 6.91
N GLU A 207 13.19 -11.44 7.93
CA GLU A 207 13.94 -12.65 8.27
C GLU A 207 13.92 -13.69 7.14
N GLU A 208 12.76 -13.88 6.51
CA GLU A 208 12.61 -14.79 5.37
C GLU A 208 13.44 -14.31 4.16
N LEU A 209 13.38 -13.02 3.83
CA LEU A 209 14.19 -12.41 2.78
C LEU A 209 15.69 -12.56 3.05
N HIS A 210 16.11 -12.35 4.30
CA HIS A 210 17.49 -12.50 4.72
C HIS A 210 17.98 -13.95 4.60
N SER A 211 17.14 -14.92 5.01
CA SER A 211 17.41 -16.34 4.82
C SER A 211 17.56 -16.69 3.34
N LYS A 212 16.63 -16.27 2.49
CA LYS A 212 16.68 -16.47 1.03
C LYS A 212 17.94 -15.88 0.40
N LEU A 213 18.35 -14.69 0.83
CA LEU A 213 19.59 -14.05 0.37
C LEU A 213 20.81 -14.89 0.75
N ARG A 214 20.88 -15.41 1.98
CA ARG A 214 21.97 -16.29 2.43
C ARG A 214 22.01 -17.61 1.68
N GLU A 215 20.86 -18.23 1.43
CA GLU A 215 20.76 -19.45 0.64
C GLU A 215 21.24 -19.23 -0.80
N SER A 216 20.83 -18.12 -1.42
CA SER A 216 21.27 -17.74 -2.77
C SER A 216 22.77 -17.49 -2.81
N ALA A 217 23.31 -16.72 -1.86
CA ALA A 217 24.74 -16.44 -1.75
C ALA A 217 25.55 -17.73 -1.58
N ASN A 218 25.10 -18.64 -0.71
CA ASN A 218 25.76 -19.92 -0.48
C ASN A 218 25.71 -20.83 -1.71
N ARG A 219 24.57 -20.88 -2.42
CA ARG A 219 24.41 -21.65 -3.64
C ARG A 219 25.36 -21.16 -4.72
N GLU A 220 25.43 -19.85 -4.92
CA GLU A 220 26.30 -19.27 -5.92
C GLU A 220 27.79 -19.47 -5.58
N LEU A 221 28.19 -19.24 -4.33
CA LEU A 221 29.58 -19.45 -3.90
C LEU A 221 30.00 -20.91 -4.07
N LYS A 222 29.13 -21.87 -3.73
CA LYS A 222 29.38 -23.30 -3.98
C LYS A 222 29.49 -23.60 -5.47
N GLY A 223 28.62 -23.01 -6.29
CA GLY A 223 28.68 -23.14 -7.75
C GLY A 223 30.01 -22.65 -8.32
N LEU A 224 30.44 -21.47 -7.88
CA LEU A 224 31.70 -20.85 -8.29
C LEU A 224 32.91 -21.69 -7.85
N GLN A 225 32.92 -22.19 -6.61
CA GLN A 225 33.97 -23.09 -6.12
C GLN A 225 34.05 -24.40 -6.93
N ARG A 226 32.91 -25.00 -7.29
CA ARG A 226 32.89 -26.19 -8.15
C ARG A 226 33.45 -25.91 -9.54
N SER A 227 33.11 -24.75 -10.13
CA SER A 227 33.66 -24.36 -11.43
C SER A 227 35.17 -24.15 -11.37
N HIS A 228 35.67 -23.47 -10.34
CA HIS A 228 37.11 -23.28 -10.12
C HIS A 228 37.83 -24.61 -9.90
N GLN A 229 37.25 -25.52 -9.12
CA GLN A 229 37.84 -26.83 -8.87
C GLN A 229 37.93 -27.67 -10.16
N LYS A 230 36.92 -27.62 -11.02
CA LYS A 230 36.94 -28.29 -12.33
C LYS A 230 38.03 -27.71 -13.23
N GLU A 231 38.15 -26.39 -13.32
CA GLU A 231 39.21 -25.74 -14.12
C GLU A 231 40.61 -26.12 -13.61
N ILE A 232 40.80 -26.20 -12.28
CA ILE A 232 42.06 -26.67 -11.71
C ILE A 232 42.31 -28.14 -12.07
N GLN A 233 41.29 -28.99 -11.93
CA GLN A 233 41.40 -30.41 -12.26
C GLN A 233 41.73 -30.62 -13.75
N GLU A 234 41.10 -29.89 -14.66
CA GLU A 234 41.42 -29.93 -16.09
C GLU A 234 42.87 -29.51 -16.38
N LEU A 235 43.41 -28.52 -15.66
CA LEU A 235 44.81 -28.13 -15.77
C LEU A 235 45.77 -29.16 -15.15
N GLU A 236 45.35 -29.85 -14.09
CA GLU A 236 46.10 -30.95 -13.48
C GLU A 236 46.11 -32.19 -14.39
N ASP A 237 44.99 -32.53 -15.04
CA ASP A 237 44.90 -33.61 -16.02
C ASP A 237 45.80 -33.34 -17.25
N LEU A 238 45.99 -32.06 -17.62
CA LEU A 238 46.94 -31.65 -18.67
C LEU A 238 48.41 -31.77 -18.24
N TYR A 239 48.69 -31.80 -16.93
CA TYR A 239 50.04 -31.98 -16.41
C TYR A 239 50.53 -33.40 -16.65
N ASP A 240 49.65 -34.40 -16.52
CA ASP A 240 49.98 -35.82 -16.71
C ASP A 240 50.06 -36.22 -18.20
N GLN A 241 49.56 -35.37 -19.11
CA GLN A 241 49.60 -35.61 -20.56
C GLN A 241 50.96 -35.25 -21.16
N GLN A 242 51.34 -35.98 -22.22
CA GLN A 242 52.55 -35.68 -22.97
C GLN A 242 52.52 -34.26 -23.56
N PRO A 243 53.66 -33.56 -23.63
CA PRO A 243 53.72 -32.22 -24.19
C PRO A 243 53.14 -32.20 -25.61
N PRO A 244 52.37 -31.17 -25.99
CA PRO A 244 51.89 -31.06 -27.36
C PRO A 244 53.07 -30.79 -28.32
N PRO A 245 52.99 -31.22 -29.60
CA PRO A 245 54.04 -31.01 -30.61
C PRO A 245 54.53 -29.57 -30.74
N SER A 246 53.68 -28.58 -30.43
CA SER A 246 54.04 -27.16 -30.44
C SER A 246 55.14 -26.76 -29.44
N VAL A 247 55.33 -27.55 -28.38
CA VAL A 247 56.34 -27.34 -27.34
C VAL A 247 57.69 -27.95 -27.75
N TYR A 248 57.67 -28.98 -28.60
CA TYR A 248 58.87 -29.62 -29.13
C TYR A 248 59.57 -28.72 -30.16
N LYS A 249 60.42 -27.82 -29.66
CA LYS A 249 61.32 -26.98 -30.46
C LYS A 249 62.74 -27.49 -30.32
N TYR A 250 63.08 -28.45 -31.16
CA TYR A 250 64.42 -29.04 -31.21
C TYR A 250 65.48 -28.02 -31.58
N SER A 251 66.68 -28.19 -31.03
CA SER A 251 67.80 -27.32 -31.34
C SER A 251 68.23 -27.48 -32.80
N ASN A 252 68.81 -26.41 -33.37
CA ASN A 252 69.39 -26.46 -34.70
C ASN A 252 70.51 -27.52 -34.81
N VAL A 253 71.19 -27.82 -33.70
CA VAL A 253 72.26 -28.82 -33.64
C VAL A 253 71.67 -30.21 -33.91
N LEU A 254 70.63 -30.60 -33.19
CA LEU A 254 69.93 -31.88 -33.38
C LEU A 254 69.36 -31.98 -34.81
N LEU A 255 68.68 -30.93 -35.28
CA LEU A 255 68.14 -30.89 -36.64
C LEU A 255 69.24 -31.04 -37.70
N SER A 256 70.41 -30.45 -37.47
CA SER A 256 71.57 -30.58 -38.38
C SER A 256 72.16 -31.99 -38.36
N MET A 257 72.24 -32.64 -37.19
CA MET A 257 72.72 -34.01 -37.04
C MET A 257 71.80 -34.98 -37.77
N ARG A 258 70.48 -34.85 -37.61
CA ARG A 258 69.49 -35.66 -38.34
C ARG A 258 69.55 -35.47 -39.86
N ARG A 259 69.78 -34.24 -40.32
CA ARG A 259 70.01 -33.97 -41.77
C ARG A 259 71.30 -34.64 -42.27
N LYS A 260 72.40 -34.54 -41.52
CA LYS A 260 73.68 -35.17 -41.85
C LYS A 260 73.58 -36.69 -41.86
N GLU A 261 72.92 -37.28 -40.86
CA GLU A 261 72.60 -38.71 -40.78
C GLU A 261 71.88 -39.17 -42.06
N LYS A 262 70.80 -38.48 -42.46
CA LYS A 262 70.05 -38.79 -43.68
C LYS A 262 70.91 -38.71 -44.94
N ALA A 263 71.79 -37.72 -45.04
CA ALA A 263 72.72 -37.59 -46.17
C ALA A 263 73.79 -38.71 -46.17
N MET A 264 74.28 -39.14 -45.01
CA MET A 264 75.22 -40.26 -44.88
C MET A 264 74.57 -41.60 -45.26
N LEU A 265 73.30 -41.80 -44.92
CA LEU A 265 72.50 -42.96 -45.36
C LEU A 265 72.34 -42.98 -46.88
N GLN A 266 72.02 -41.83 -47.49
CA GLN A 266 71.90 -41.69 -48.95
C GLN A 266 73.22 -41.98 -49.68
N SER A 267 74.36 -41.63 -49.07
CA SER A 267 75.70 -41.93 -49.59
C SER A 267 76.25 -43.31 -49.23
N ARG A 268 75.42 -44.17 -48.61
CA ARG A 268 75.77 -45.55 -48.20
C ARG A 268 76.90 -45.66 -47.17
N ARG A 269 77.18 -44.60 -46.40
CA ARG A 269 78.18 -44.58 -45.32
C ARG A 269 77.56 -45.04 -43.99
N PHE A 270 77.17 -46.31 -43.92
CA PHE A 270 76.36 -46.83 -42.81
C PHE A 270 77.04 -46.78 -41.44
N ALA A 271 78.34 -47.05 -41.37
CA ALA A 271 79.08 -47.06 -40.09
C ALA A 271 79.12 -45.68 -39.43
N GLU A 272 79.31 -44.62 -40.22
CA GLU A 272 79.31 -43.24 -39.73
C GLU A 272 77.90 -42.74 -39.42
N ALA A 273 76.93 -43.08 -40.28
CA ALA A 273 75.53 -42.79 -40.01
C ALA A 273 75.07 -43.42 -38.68
N GLY A 274 75.53 -44.63 -38.37
CA GLY A 274 75.25 -45.30 -37.09
C GLY A 274 75.77 -44.52 -35.88
N LYS A 275 76.98 -43.99 -35.94
CA LYS A 275 77.53 -43.14 -34.86
C LYS A 275 76.76 -41.83 -34.71
N MET A 276 76.51 -41.14 -35.83
CA MET A 276 75.74 -39.89 -35.86
C MET A 276 74.31 -40.10 -35.33
N LYS A 277 73.69 -41.24 -35.61
CA LYS A 277 72.38 -41.62 -35.08
C LYS A 277 72.40 -41.75 -33.55
N ILE A 278 73.38 -42.46 -32.99
CA ILE A 278 73.49 -42.62 -31.53
C ILE A 278 73.65 -41.25 -30.85
N ASP A 279 74.51 -40.39 -31.40
CA ASP A 279 74.73 -39.04 -30.86
C ASP A 279 73.46 -38.17 -30.97
N ALA A 280 72.74 -38.24 -32.10
CA ALA A 280 71.47 -37.54 -32.29
C ALA A 280 70.36 -38.08 -31.36
N ASP A 281 70.25 -39.40 -31.20
CA ASP A 281 69.27 -40.05 -30.31
C ASP A 281 69.53 -39.66 -28.84
N ASN A 282 70.80 -39.57 -28.43
CA ASN A 282 71.17 -39.12 -27.08
C ASN A 282 70.80 -37.65 -26.85
N LEU A 283 71.12 -36.78 -27.82
CA LEU A 283 70.78 -35.36 -27.74
C LEU A 283 69.27 -35.12 -27.76
N GLU A 284 68.53 -35.88 -28.58
CA GLU A 284 67.07 -35.83 -28.64
C GLU A 284 66.42 -36.21 -27.31
N LYS A 285 66.93 -37.24 -26.62
CA LYS A 285 66.45 -37.61 -25.28
C LYS A 285 66.61 -36.46 -24.28
N ILE A 286 67.79 -35.84 -24.25
CA ILE A 286 68.07 -34.71 -23.35
C ILE A 286 67.15 -33.52 -23.66
N GLU A 287 66.98 -33.17 -24.94
CA GLU A 287 66.10 -32.07 -25.33
C GLU A 287 64.61 -32.37 -25.04
N ASN A 288 64.17 -33.62 -25.24
CA ASN A 288 62.82 -34.06 -24.89
C ASN A 288 62.55 -33.95 -23.39
N GLU A 289 63.50 -34.35 -22.54
CA GLU A 289 63.40 -34.21 -21.08
C GLU A 289 63.30 -32.74 -20.67
N GLN A 290 64.17 -31.87 -21.21
CA GLN A 290 64.14 -30.43 -20.94
C GLN A 290 62.83 -29.77 -21.39
N GLN A 291 62.30 -30.18 -22.56
CA GLN A 291 61.02 -29.64 -23.06
C GLN A 291 59.84 -30.13 -22.21
N THR A 292 59.88 -31.37 -21.73
CA THR A 292 58.88 -31.91 -20.80
C THR A 292 58.92 -31.16 -19.47
N GLN A 293 60.10 -30.86 -18.94
CA GLN A 293 60.24 -30.02 -17.73
C GLN A 293 59.66 -28.62 -17.95
N LYS A 294 60.01 -27.96 -19.06
CA LYS A 294 59.43 -26.63 -19.41
C LYS A 294 57.92 -26.69 -19.56
N TRP A 295 57.37 -27.76 -20.13
CA TRP A 295 55.93 -27.97 -20.21
C TRP A 295 55.29 -28.04 -18.82
N HIS A 296 55.84 -28.86 -17.93
CA HIS A 296 55.38 -28.97 -16.54
C HIS A 296 55.47 -27.63 -15.80
N GLU A 297 56.55 -26.87 -15.96
CA GLU A 297 56.70 -25.53 -15.38
C GLU A 297 55.63 -24.55 -15.90
N LEU A 298 55.34 -24.58 -17.20
CA LEU A 298 54.30 -23.75 -17.80
C LEU A 298 52.91 -24.10 -17.27
N ILE A 299 52.59 -25.39 -17.13
CA ILE A 299 51.31 -25.83 -16.55
C ILE A 299 51.23 -25.47 -15.07
N ALA A 300 52.28 -25.68 -14.29
CA ALA A 300 52.34 -25.29 -12.89
C ALA A 300 52.12 -23.77 -12.71
N LEU A 301 52.72 -22.95 -13.57
CA LEU A 301 52.50 -21.50 -13.57
C LEU A 301 51.05 -21.15 -13.91
N LYS A 302 50.44 -21.83 -14.89
CA LYS A 302 49.01 -21.66 -15.23
C LYS A 302 48.10 -22.01 -14.06
N ILE A 303 48.34 -23.14 -13.38
CA ILE A 303 47.59 -23.55 -12.19
C ILE A 303 47.73 -22.49 -11.09
N LYS A 304 48.95 -22.00 -10.82
CA LYS A 304 49.18 -20.94 -9.83
C LYS A 304 48.42 -19.66 -10.17
N ASN A 305 48.45 -19.23 -11.42
CA ASN A 305 47.74 -18.05 -11.88
C ASN A 305 46.21 -18.23 -11.81
N ALA A 306 45.70 -19.40 -12.17
CA ALA A 306 44.29 -19.75 -12.04
C ALA A 306 43.85 -19.69 -10.57
N LYS A 307 44.60 -20.31 -9.65
CA LYS A 307 44.33 -20.27 -8.20
C LYS A 307 44.27 -18.83 -7.67
N MET A 308 45.23 -17.96 -8.03
CA MET A 308 45.21 -16.54 -7.64
C MET A 308 44.00 -15.79 -8.21
N LYS A 309 43.62 -16.06 -9.46
CA LYS A 309 42.45 -15.44 -10.11
C LYS A 309 41.15 -15.90 -9.42
N HIS A 310 41.03 -17.19 -9.14
CA HIS A 310 39.89 -17.81 -8.44
C HIS A 310 39.73 -17.26 -7.03
N GLU A 311 40.82 -17.09 -6.29
CA GLU A 311 40.81 -16.50 -4.95
C GLU A 311 40.31 -15.05 -4.99
N LYS A 312 40.86 -14.22 -5.90
CA LYS A 312 40.41 -12.84 -6.08
C LYS A 312 38.93 -12.77 -6.46
N ALA A 313 38.46 -13.66 -7.34
CA ALA A 313 37.06 -13.75 -7.72
C ALA A 313 36.16 -14.14 -6.54
N LEU A 314 36.57 -15.12 -5.73
CA LEU A 314 35.84 -15.54 -4.52
C LEU A 314 35.77 -14.42 -3.49
N VAL A 315 36.88 -13.72 -3.23
CA VAL A 315 36.91 -12.59 -2.30
C VAL A 315 36.02 -11.45 -2.79
N GLY A 316 36.12 -11.09 -4.07
CA GLY A 316 35.27 -10.09 -4.69
C GLY A 316 33.78 -10.43 -4.55
N ARG A 317 33.42 -11.69 -4.82
CA ARG A 317 32.02 -12.14 -4.73
C ARG A 317 31.52 -12.23 -3.30
N LYS A 318 32.34 -12.68 -2.35
CA LYS A 318 32.01 -12.63 -0.91
C LYS A 318 31.77 -11.21 -0.43
N ASN A 319 32.60 -10.26 -0.85
CA ASN A 319 32.45 -8.85 -0.48
C ASN A 319 31.19 -8.23 -1.10
N TYR A 320 30.82 -8.61 -2.33
CA TYR A 320 29.55 -8.23 -2.93
C TYR A 320 28.36 -8.68 -2.08
N TRP A 321 28.28 -9.98 -1.75
CA TRP A 321 27.18 -10.51 -0.95
C TRP A 321 27.12 -9.93 0.46
N LYS A 322 28.27 -9.65 1.09
CA LYS A 322 28.31 -8.92 2.37
C LYS A 322 27.72 -7.52 2.27
N LYS A 323 28.00 -6.79 1.18
CA LYS A 323 27.42 -5.46 0.95
C LYS A 323 25.91 -5.55 0.77
N GLU A 324 25.43 -6.50 -0.03
CA GLU A 324 23.99 -6.76 -0.21
C GLU A 324 23.29 -7.17 1.10
N GLU A 325 23.95 -7.98 1.94
CA GLU A 325 23.42 -8.32 3.26
C GLU A 325 23.30 -7.07 4.16
N ILE A 326 24.33 -6.21 4.17
CA ILE A 326 24.32 -4.97 4.94
C ILE A 326 23.24 -4.00 4.43
N THR A 327 23.07 -3.85 3.12
CA THR A 327 22.03 -2.98 2.56
C THR A 327 20.64 -3.49 2.93
N LEU A 328 20.39 -4.80 2.84
CA LEU A 328 19.13 -5.43 3.24
C LEU A 328 18.83 -5.20 4.72
N VAL A 329 19.81 -5.47 5.60
CA VAL A 329 19.64 -5.28 7.06
C VAL A 329 19.39 -3.80 7.39
N ASN A 330 20.08 -2.88 6.73
CA ASN A 330 19.87 -1.45 6.94
C ASN A 330 18.48 -0.99 6.48
N GLN A 331 17.95 -1.56 5.39
CA GLN A 331 16.58 -1.30 4.94
C GLN A 331 15.56 -1.84 5.92
N ALA A 332 15.71 -3.11 6.35
CA ALA A 332 14.86 -3.74 7.34
C ALA A 332 14.81 -2.93 8.64
N ASN A 333 15.95 -2.51 9.17
CA ASN A 333 16.04 -1.71 10.39
C ASN A 333 15.32 -0.37 10.26
N LYS A 334 15.45 0.33 9.11
CA LYS A 334 14.76 1.61 8.88
C LYS A 334 13.24 1.46 8.86
N GLU A 335 12.72 0.40 8.25
CA GLU A 335 11.28 0.15 8.20
C GLU A 335 10.74 -0.26 9.57
N VAL A 336 11.43 -1.17 10.26
CA VAL A 336 11.09 -1.59 11.63
C VAL A 336 11.07 -0.40 12.57
N GLU A 337 12.10 0.45 12.54
CA GLU A 337 12.19 1.63 13.40
C GLU A 337 11.06 2.64 13.11
N LYS A 338 10.69 2.83 11.84
CA LYS A 338 9.56 3.70 11.46
C LYS A 338 8.25 3.21 12.08
N ASP A 339 7.98 1.91 12.00
CA ASP A 339 6.77 1.32 12.53
C ASP A 339 6.77 1.31 14.08
N GLU A 340 7.92 1.07 14.71
CA GLU A 340 8.08 1.17 16.16
C GLU A 340 7.80 2.59 16.66
N ARG A 341 8.30 3.62 15.97
CA ARG A 341 7.97 5.02 16.27
C ARG A 341 6.47 5.32 16.11
N ALA A 342 5.82 4.73 15.10
CA ALA A 342 4.38 4.88 14.92
C ALA A 342 3.59 4.24 16.07
N ILE A 343 3.99 3.05 16.52
CA ILE A 343 3.40 2.38 17.70
C ILE A 343 3.59 3.23 18.96
N LEU A 344 4.80 3.75 19.21
CA LEU A 344 5.05 4.65 20.36
C LEU A 344 4.16 5.89 20.33
N HIS A 345 3.87 6.44 19.14
CA HIS A 345 2.95 7.56 19.00
C HIS A 345 1.50 7.17 19.31
N LEU A 346 1.06 6.00 18.84
CA LEU A 346 -0.27 5.45 19.16
C LEU A 346 -0.44 5.18 20.66
N GLU A 347 0.59 4.64 21.32
CA GLU A 347 0.61 4.41 22.77
C GLU A 347 0.45 5.72 23.55
N LYS A 348 1.25 6.75 23.21
CA LYS A 348 1.10 8.08 23.82
C LYS A 348 -0.28 8.67 23.58
N SER A 349 -0.83 8.52 22.37
CA SER A 349 -2.17 9.01 22.04
C SER A 349 -3.26 8.31 22.85
N LEU A 350 -3.11 6.99 23.05
CA LEU A 350 -4.00 6.17 23.84
C LEU A 350 -3.96 6.57 25.32
N ASP A 351 -2.78 6.83 25.89
CA ASP A 351 -2.65 7.29 27.28
C ASP A 351 -3.31 8.66 27.50
N VAL A 352 -3.13 9.59 26.56
CA VAL A 352 -3.83 10.89 26.58
C VAL A 352 -5.35 10.71 26.51
N ALA A 353 -5.84 9.81 25.64
CA ALA A 353 -7.27 9.53 25.51
C ALA A 353 -7.86 8.89 26.78
N LYS A 354 -7.14 7.96 27.41
CA LYS A 354 -7.52 7.38 28.71
C LYS A 354 -7.55 8.43 29.81
N GLY A 355 -6.54 9.31 29.87
CA GLY A 355 -6.51 10.41 30.83
C GLY A 355 -7.70 11.36 30.66
N ALA A 356 -8.07 11.68 29.42
CA ALA A 356 -9.24 12.50 29.11
C ALA A 356 -10.55 11.80 29.48
N LYS A 357 -10.68 10.49 29.24
CA LYS A 357 -11.83 9.68 29.65
C LYS A 357 -11.99 9.71 31.18
N ASN A 358 -10.94 9.39 31.93
CA ASN A 358 -10.98 9.36 33.40
C ASN A 358 -11.31 10.74 33.98
N LEU A 359 -10.81 11.82 33.37
CA LEU A 359 -11.16 13.17 33.78
C LEU A 359 -12.64 13.49 33.53
N ALA A 360 -13.19 13.10 32.38
CA ALA A 360 -14.61 13.27 32.08
C ALA A 360 -15.49 12.47 33.05
N GLU A 361 -15.09 11.24 33.38
CA GLU A 361 -15.76 10.38 34.36
C GLU A 361 -15.75 10.99 35.76
N ASN A 362 -14.60 11.49 36.22
CA ASN A 362 -14.49 12.18 37.52
C ASN A 362 -15.38 13.42 37.58
N MET A 363 -15.36 14.27 36.54
CA MET A 363 -16.22 15.47 36.47
C MET A 363 -17.70 15.12 36.41
N LYS A 364 -18.04 14.01 35.75
CA LYS A 364 -19.41 13.49 35.68
C LYS A 364 -19.87 13.04 37.06
N ASN A 365 -19.04 12.30 37.79
CA ASN A 365 -19.32 11.86 39.16
C ASN A 365 -19.47 13.05 40.12
N ASP A 366 -18.63 14.07 40.00
CA ASP A 366 -18.76 15.32 40.78
C ASP A 366 -20.09 16.04 40.50
N SER A 367 -20.58 15.96 39.25
CA SER A 367 -21.85 16.58 38.85
C SER A 367 -23.09 15.80 39.31
N THR A 368 -22.97 14.53 39.71
CA THR A 368 -24.11 13.74 40.23
C THR A 368 -24.52 14.15 41.63
N ASN A 369 -23.56 14.57 42.46
CA ASN A 369 -23.79 15.00 43.83
C ASN A 369 -23.99 16.51 43.88
N VAL A 370 -25.10 16.96 43.31
CA VAL A 370 -25.60 18.31 43.54
C VAL A 370 -26.04 18.40 45.00
N LYS A 371 -25.13 18.81 45.89
CA LYS A 371 -25.52 19.19 47.24
C LYS A 371 -26.37 20.46 47.13
N SER A 372 -27.65 20.39 47.51
CA SER A 372 -28.47 21.59 47.67
C SER A 372 -27.74 22.54 48.60
N THR A 373 -27.28 23.67 48.06
CA THR A 373 -26.71 24.74 48.86
C THR A 373 -27.86 25.48 49.52
N ASP A 374 -28.43 24.91 50.59
CA ASP A 374 -29.40 25.59 51.47
C ASP A 374 -28.74 26.71 52.31
N SER A 375 -27.49 27.07 52.02
CA SER A 375 -26.85 28.24 52.59
C SER A 375 -27.40 29.49 51.90
N SER A 376 -28.48 30.05 52.45
CA SER A 376 -29.04 31.38 52.13
C SER A 376 -28.09 32.56 52.39
N GLY A 377 -26.80 32.30 52.60
CA GLY A 377 -25.78 33.32 52.74
C GLY A 377 -25.31 33.78 51.37
N LEU A 378 -25.53 35.07 51.07
CA LEU A 378 -24.86 35.74 49.95
C LEU A 378 -23.37 35.39 49.98
N PRO A 379 -22.75 35.09 48.82
CA PRO A 379 -21.33 34.78 48.78
C PRO A 379 -20.55 35.94 49.41
N PRO A 380 -19.68 35.69 50.39
CA PRO A 380 -18.99 36.76 51.10
C PRO A 380 -18.17 37.57 50.09
N LEU A 381 -18.35 38.89 50.11
CA LEU A 381 -17.81 39.86 49.14
C LEU A 381 -16.27 39.82 49.00
N ASN A 382 -15.59 39.08 49.89
CA ASN A 382 -14.13 39.05 50.03
C ASN A 382 -13.51 37.66 49.78
N GLN A 383 -14.26 36.70 49.21
CA GLN A 383 -13.63 35.45 48.77
C GLN A 383 -12.78 35.72 47.53
N GLN A 384 -11.46 35.85 47.74
CA GLN A 384 -10.47 35.64 46.68
C GLN A 384 -10.78 34.28 46.04
N ARG A 385 -11.41 34.28 44.87
CA ARG A 385 -11.70 33.07 44.10
C ARG A 385 -10.41 32.28 43.98
N SER A 386 -10.34 31.14 44.65
CA SER A 386 -9.14 30.30 44.67
C SER A 386 -8.73 30.02 43.23
N SER A 387 -7.47 30.32 42.87
CA SER A 387 -6.95 30.15 41.50
C SER A 387 -7.20 28.74 40.92
N MET A 388 -7.37 27.76 41.82
CA MET A 388 -7.71 26.37 41.53
C MET A 388 -9.06 26.20 40.79
N THR A 389 -10.10 26.97 41.15
CA THR A 389 -11.41 26.92 40.45
C THR A 389 -11.32 27.52 39.04
N ARG A 390 -10.48 28.53 38.84
CA ARG A 390 -10.25 29.11 37.50
C ARG A 390 -9.50 28.14 36.59
N ALA A 391 -8.51 27.42 37.13
CA ALA A 391 -7.77 26.40 36.39
C ALA A 391 -8.65 25.20 36.01
N MET A 392 -9.51 24.73 36.93
CA MET A 392 -10.48 23.67 36.62
C MET A 392 -11.52 24.13 35.59
N ALA A 393 -12.10 25.32 35.75
CA ALA A 393 -13.04 25.87 34.77
C ALA A 393 -12.38 26.07 33.39
N HIS A 394 -11.10 26.46 33.35
CA HIS A 394 -10.33 26.55 32.11
C HIS A 394 -10.10 25.17 31.48
N ARG A 395 -9.77 24.13 32.27
CA ARG A 395 -9.64 22.75 31.77
C ARG A 395 -10.97 22.20 31.27
N GLN A 396 -12.07 22.45 31.98
CA GLN A 396 -13.43 22.10 31.56
C GLN A 396 -13.77 22.77 30.23
N ARG A 397 -13.52 24.09 30.11
CA ARG A 397 -13.70 24.82 28.86
C ARG A 397 -12.77 24.31 27.75
N ALA A 398 -11.53 23.93 28.04
CA ALA A 398 -10.63 23.39 27.03
C ALA A 398 -11.10 22.03 26.48
N ILE A 399 -11.60 21.15 27.36
CA ILE A 399 -12.18 19.84 26.98
C ILE A 399 -13.47 20.03 26.18
N LEU A 400 -14.36 20.92 26.64
CA LEU A 400 -15.58 21.26 25.92
C LEU A 400 -15.30 22.00 24.60
N ASN A 401 -14.29 22.87 24.55
CA ASN A 401 -13.89 23.57 23.33
C ASN A 401 -13.19 22.64 22.34
N HIS A 402 -12.52 21.58 22.81
CA HIS A 402 -12.03 20.54 21.91
C HIS A 402 -13.21 19.94 21.11
N LYS A 403 -14.39 19.80 21.72
CA LYS A 403 -15.65 19.39 21.06
C LYS A 403 -16.14 20.41 20.00
N ILE A 404 -15.94 21.70 20.23
CA ILE A 404 -16.42 22.79 19.34
C ILE A 404 -15.50 22.99 18.12
N TYR A 405 -14.18 22.87 18.30
CA TYR A 405 -13.21 23.16 17.24
C TYR A 405 -12.71 21.93 16.48
N THR A 406 -12.84 20.72 17.02
CA THR A 406 -12.84 19.52 16.17
C THR A 406 -14.21 19.45 15.52
N ARG A 407 -14.37 20.14 14.38
CA ARG A 407 -15.57 20.05 13.53
C ARG A 407 -15.94 18.57 13.43
N VAL A 408 -17.07 18.17 14.04
CA VAL A 408 -17.75 16.93 13.66
C VAL A 408 -17.87 17.03 12.15
N PRO A 409 -17.26 16.12 11.36
CA PRO A 409 -17.39 16.19 9.92
C PRO A 409 -18.88 16.19 9.64
N ARG A 410 -19.42 17.33 9.19
CA ARG A 410 -20.79 17.36 8.70
C ARG A 410 -20.83 16.24 7.66
N PRO A 411 -21.76 15.28 7.76
CA PRO A 411 -21.94 14.32 6.69
C PRO A 411 -22.02 15.16 5.43
N LYS A 412 -21.13 14.90 4.46
CA LYS A 412 -21.17 15.56 3.17
C LYS A 412 -22.55 15.23 2.61
N THR A 413 -23.51 16.11 2.86
CA THR A 413 -24.70 16.23 2.05
C THR A 413 -24.10 16.46 0.67
N GLN A 414 -24.15 15.42 -0.14
CA GLN A 414 -23.79 15.51 -1.54
C GLN A 414 -24.75 16.56 -2.10
N LEU A 415 -24.27 17.79 -2.19
CA LEU A 415 -24.88 18.81 -3.02
C LEU A 415 -24.77 18.24 -4.44
N GLN A 416 -25.88 17.64 -4.88
CA GLN A 416 -26.14 17.31 -6.27
C GLN A 416 -26.41 18.59 -7.05
#